data_AF-A0A967CYG0-F1
#
_entry.id   AF-A0A967CYG0-F1
#
_cell.length_a   1.000
_cell.length_b   1.000
_cell.length_c   1.000
_cell.angle_alpha   90.00
_cell.angle_beta   90.00
_cell.angle_gamma   90.00
#
_symmetry.space_group_name_H-M   'P 1'
#
loop_
_entity.id
_entity.type
_entity.pdbx_description
1 polymer ?
#
loop_
_entity_poly.entity_id
_entity_poly.type
_entity_poly.pdbx_seq_one_letter_code
_entity_poly.pdbx_strand_id
1 'polypeptide(L)' 'MADNNLSFTGLTDEQAQELHSVYMSGLWLFTTVAVIAHLATFIWRPWF' A
#
# COMPACT_ATOMS: atom_id res chain seq x y z
N MET A 1 -26.56 -3.64 24.01
CA MET A 1 -26.14 -3.85 22.62
C MET A 1 -24.64 -4.10 22.63
N ALA A 2 -24.19 -5.20 22.03
CA ALA A 2 -22.77 -5.51 21.97
C ALA A 2 -22.03 -4.46 21.13
N ASP A 3 -20.97 -3.95 21.71
CA ASP A 3 -19.96 -3.01 21.23
C ASP A 3 -19.22 -3.54 20.01
N ASN A 4 -19.85 -3.44 18.84
CA ASN A 4 -19.27 -3.80 17.53
C ASN A 4 -18.26 -2.74 17.00
N ASN A 5 -17.77 -1.85 17.86
CA ASN A 5 -16.85 -0.74 17.52
C ASN A 5 -15.51 -0.80 18.27
N LEU A 6 -15.19 -1.94 18.88
CA LEU A 6 -13.83 -2.21 19.33
C LEU A 6 -13.15 -3.04 18.26
N SER A 7 -12.45 -2.36 17.35
CA SER A 7 -11.43 -2.98 16.51
C SER A 7 -10.53 -3.84 17.40
N PHE A 8 -10.34 -5.10 17.03
CA PHE A 8 -9.66 -6.16 17.79
C PHE A 8 -8.22 -5.84 18.26
N THR A 9 -7.69 -4.64 18.00
CA THR A 9 -6.33 -4.19 18.30
C THR A 9 -6.25 -3.05 19.32
N GLY A 10 -7.39 -2.47 19.75
CA GLY A 10 -7.41 -1.37 20.73
C GLY A 10 -6.94 -0.01 20.21
N LEU A 11 -6.90 0.18 18.87
CA LEU A 11 -6.63 1.46 18.21
C LEU A 11 -7.94 2.05 17.66
N THR A 12 -8.13 3.36 17.81
CA THR A 12 -9.28 4.08 17.23
C THR A 12 -9.20 4.05 15.70
N ASP A 13 -10.35 4.04 15.01
CA ASP A 13 -10.41 3.98 13.53
C ASP A 13 -9.59 5.10 12.86
N GLU A 14 -9.45 6.26 13.51
CA GLU A 14 -8.59 7.36 13.07
C GLU A 14 -7.12 6.95 12.91
N GLN A 15 -6.56 6.23 13.89
CA GLN A 15 -5.14 5.83 13.85
C GLN A 15 -4.89 4.76 12.78
N ALA A 16 -5.86 3.87 12.56
CA ALA A 16 -5.79 2.88 11.50
C ALA A 16 -5.77 3.56 10.12
N GLN A 17 -6.55 4.65 9.95
CA GLN A 17 -6.65 5.39 8.70
C GLN A 17 -5.41 6.27 8.42
N GLU A 18 -4.79 6.83 9.46
CA GLU A 18 -3.49 7.50 9.34
C GLU A 18 -2.39 6.54 8.88
N LEU A 19 -2.25 5.38 9.54
CA LEU A 19 -1.28 4.35 9.13
C LEU A 19 -1.56 3.86 7.70
N HIS A 20 -2.83 3.65 7.36
CA HIS A 20 -3.23 3.23 6.02
C HIS A 20 -2.83 4.27 4.97
N SER A 21 -3.04 5.56 5.24
CA SER A 21 -2.69 6.63 4.30
C SER A 21 -1.17 6.71 4.01
N VAL A 22 -0.34 6.54 5.05
CA VAL A 22 1.12 6.53 4.92
C VAL A 22 1.61 5.28 4.20
N TYR A 23 1.04 4.12 4.53
CA TYR A 23 1.35 2.86 3.85
C TYR A 23 0.98 2.90 2.37
N MET A 24 -0.21 3.42 2.04
CA MET A 24 -0.66 3.58 0.66
C MET A 24 0.30 4.48 -0.13
N SER A 25 0.73 5.60 0.46
CA SER A 25 1.69 6.52 -0.17
C SER A 25 3.03 5.83 -0.50
N GLY A 26 3.63 5.13 0.46
CA GLY A 26 4.89 4.41 0.26
C GLY A 26 4.76 3.25 -0.74
N LEU A 27 3.68 2.49 -0.65
CA LEU A 27 3.41 1.36 -1.56
C LEU A 27 3.18 1.85 -2.99
N TRP A 28 2.50 2.98 -3.19
CA TRP A 28 2.26 3.56 -4.50
C TRP A 28 3.56 4.05 -5.15
N LEU A 29 4.44 4.68 -4.36
CA LEU A 29 5.75 5.16 -4.81
C LEU A 29 6.64 3.97 -5.23
N PHE A 30 6.73 2.93 -4.41
CA PHE A 30 7.47 1.71 -4.74
C PHE A 30 6.90 1.00 -5.98
N THR A 31 5.59 0.83 -6.04
CA THR A 31 4.92 0.15 -7.16
C THR A 31 5.13 0.91 -8.47
N THR A 32 5.04 2.24 -8.45
CA THR A 32 5.26 3.08 -9.63
C THR A 32 6.69 2.93 -10.15
N VAL A 33 7.69 3.01 -9.26
CA VAL A 33 9.10 2.83 -9.62
C VAL A 33 9.35 1.41 -10.15
N ALA A 34 8.77 0.39 -9.51
CA ALA A 34 8.90 -1.00 -9.94
C ALA A 34 8.29 -1.22 -11.33
N VAL A 35 7.11 -0.68 -11.62
CA VAL A 35 6.48 -0.78 -12.94
C VAL A 35 7.34 -0.10 -14.01
N ILE A 36 7.87 1.09 -13.73
CA ILE A 36 8.78 1.78 -14.66
C ILE A 36 10.03 0.93 -14.94
N ALA A 37 10.64 0.36 -13.90
CA ALA A 37 11.81 -0.50 -14.06
C ALA A 37 11.52 -1.76 -14.88
N HIS A 38 10.36 -2.40 -14.69
CA HIS A 38 9.94 -3.55 -15.49
C HIS A 38 9.70 -3.15 -16.95
N LEU A 39 8.99 -2.05 -17.20
CA LEU A 39 8.76 -1.54 -18.56
C LEU A 39 10.08 -1.19 -19.27
N ALA A 40 11.00 -0.53 -18.58
CA ALA A 40 12.32 -0.22 -19.11
C ALA A 40 13.11 -1.50 -19.44
N THR A 41 13.02 -2.53 -18.59
CA THR A 41 13.65 -3.83 -18.83
C THR A 41 13.02 -4.55 -20.02
N PHE A 42 11.68 -4.52 -20.16
CA PHE A 42 10.98 -5.10 -21.32
C PHE A 42 11.33 -4.40 -22.64
N ILE A 43 11.60 -3.10 -22.63
CA ILE A 43 12.05 -2.36 -23.82
C ILE A 43 13.48 -2.76 -24.22
N TRP A 44 14.38 -2.94 -23.24
CA TRP A 44 15.79 -3.23 -23.50
C TRP A 44 16.08 -4.70 -23.84
N ARG A 45 15.35 -5.63 -23.23
CA ARG A 45 15.45 -7.07 -23.47
C ARG A 45 14.02 -7.62 -23.51
N PRO A 46 13.33 -7.58 -24.68
CA PRO A 46 11.98 -8.11 -24.84
C PRO A 46 12.06 -9.63 -24.91
N TRP A 47 12.35 -10.23 -23.77
CA TRP A 47 12.61 -11.65 -23.62
C TRP A 47 12.72 -11.90 -22.11
N PHE A 48 11.73 -12.45 -21.40
CA PHE A 48 10.74 -13.49 -21.75
C PHE A 48 9.96 -13.35 -23.05
#